data_AF-A0A524QTU4-F1
#
_entry.id   AF-A0A524QTU4-F1
#
_cell.length_a   1.000
_cell.length_b   1.000
_cell.length_c   1.000
_cell.angle_alpha   90.00
_cell.angle_beta   90.00
_cell.angle_gamma   90.00
#
_symmetry.space_group_name_H-M   'P 1'
#
loop_
_entity.id
_entity.type
_entity.pdbx_description
1 polymer ?
#
loop_
_entity_poly.entity_id
_entity_poly.type
_entity_poly.pdbx_seq_one_letter_code
_entity_poly.pdbx_strand_id
1 'polypeptide(L)' 'MKSIYELIATKRDGGELSEDEITFLVDGFTKGDIQDYQMSSFLMAAFVN' A
#
# COMPACT_ATOMS: atom_id res chain seq x y z
N MET A 1 1.41 -2.66 -13.75
CA MET A 1 1.68 -2.81 -12.30
C MET A 1 1.42 -1.45 -11.68
N LYS A 2 0.51 -1.35 -10.72
CA LYS A 2 0.19 -0.07 -10.07
C LYS A 2 1.39 0.41 -9.25
N SER A 3 1.60 1.71 -9.20
CA SER A 3 2.55 2.35 -8.29
C SER A 3 2.05 2.31 -6.84
N ILE A 4 2.95 2.50 -5.89
CA ILE A 4 2.62 2.63 -4.46
C ILE A 4 1.53 3.69 -4.20
N TYR A 5 1.57 4.81 -4.92
CA TYR A 5 0.57 5.87 -4.78
C TYR A 5 -0.82 5.44 -5.25
N GLU A 6 -0.88 4.65 -6.32
CA GLU A 6 -2.14 4.09 -6.82
C GLU A 6 -2.70 3.01 -5.88
N LEU A 7 -1.85 2.23 -5.21
CA LEU A 7 -2.27 1.26 -4.18
C LEU A 7 -2.85 1.97 -2.95
N ILE A 8 -2.17 3.01 -2.45
CA ILE A 8 -2.67 3.83 -1.34
C ILE A 8 -4.00 4.49 -1.73
N ALA A 9 -4.10 5.07 -2.93
CA ALA A 9 -5.34 5.68 -3.41
C ALA A 9 -6.47 4.65 -3.51
N THR A 10 -6.20 3.46 -4.05
CA THR A 10 -7.19 2.38 -4.15
C THR A 10 -7.74 2.04 -2.77
N LYS A 11 -6.88 1.83 -1.76
CA LYS A 11 -7.34 1.48 -0.41
C LYS A 11 -8.01 2.66 0.31
N ARG A 12 -7.53 3.89 0.11
CA ARG A 12 -8.13 5.12 0.66
C ARG A 12 -9.55 5.34 0.14
N ASP A 13 -9.78 5.00 -1.13
CA ASP A 13 -11.07 5.18 -1.79
C ASP A 13 -12.02 3.99 -1.56
N GLY A 14 -11.68 3.07 -0.64
CA GLY A 14 -12.50 1.93 -0.26
C GLY A 14 -12.41 0.72 -1.20
N GLY A 15 -11.46 0.73 -2.14
CA GLY A 15 -11.18 -0.39 -3.03
C GLY A 15 -10.41 -1.51 -2.34
N GLU A 16 -10.53 -2.72 -2.89
CA GLU A 16 -9.76 -3.89 -2.47
C GLU A 16 -8.46 -4.01 -3.25
N LEU A 17 -7.42 -4.50 -2.58
CA LEU A 17 -6.14 -4.84 -3.18
C LEU A 17 -6.06 -6.36 -3.38
N SER A 18 -5.43 -6.79 -4.48
CA SER A 18 -5.15 -8.22 -4.66
C SER A 18 -4.04 -8.70 -3.71
N GLU A 19 -3.92 -10.01 -3.57
CA GLU A 19 -2.82 -10.64 -2.83
C GLU A 19 -1.46 -10.16 -3.33
N ASP A 20 -1.23 -10.17 -4.65
CA ASP A 20 0.01 -9.70 -5.28
C ASP A 20 0.34 -8.23 -4.94
N GLU A 21 -0.68 -7.37 -4.88
CA GLU A 21 -0.53 -5.96 -4.53
C GLU A 21 -0.16 -5.78 -3.05
N ILE A 22 -0.73 -6.59 -2.15
CA ILE A 22 -0.36 -6.61 -0.73
C ILE A 22 1.06 -7.16 -0.56
N THR A 23 1.41 -8.24 -1.26
CA THR A 23 2.77 -8.80 -1.24
C THR A 23 3.79 -7.77 -1.70
N PHE A 24 3.50 -7.03 -2.77
CA PHE A 24 4.36 -5.93 -3.22
C PHE A 24 4.60 -4.87 -2.12
N LEU A 25 3.56 -4.49 -1.37
CA LEU A 25 3.68 -3.52 -0.27
C LEU A 25 4.58 -4.04 0.86
N VAL A 26 4.36 -5.29 1.28
CA VAL A 26 5.11 -5.89 2.39
C VAL A 26 6.56 -6.16 1.99
N ASP A 27 6.80 -6.74 0.83
CA ASP A 27 8.14 -7.00 0.31
C ASP A 27 8.91 -5.71 0.08
N GLY A 28 8.29 -4.72 -0.55
CA GLY A 28 8.93 -3.43 -0.83
C GLY A 28 9.32 -2.71 0.46
N PHE A 29 8.49 -2.79 1.51
CA PHE A 29 8.82 -2.19 2.80
C PHE A 29 9.93 -2.95 3.53
N THR A 30 9.86 -4.28 3.57
CA THR A 30 10.89 -5.10 4.25
C THR A 30 12.25 -5.07 3.56
N LYS A 31 12.29 -4.78 2.25
CA LYS A 31 13.54 -4.59 1.47
C LYS A 31 14.07 -3.15 1.52
N GLY A 32 13.29 -2.20 2.03
CA GLY A 32 13.65 -0.78 2.08
C GLY A 32 13.40 -0.01 0.78
N ASP A 33 12.70 -0.61 -0.19
CA ASP A 33 12.32 0.03 -1.45
C ASP A 33 11.11 0.99 -1.28
N ILE A 34 10.25 0.70 -0.31
CA ILE A 34 9.12 1.56 0.08
C ILE A 34 9.50 2.33 1.34
N GLN A 35 9.39 3.65 1.28
CA GLN A 35 9.75 4.54 2.38
C GLN A 35 8.69 4.51 3.50
N ASP A 36 9.10 4.73 4.74
CA ASP A 36 8.25 4.66 5.93
C ASP A 36 6.96 5.50 5.82
N TYR A 37 7.04 6.69 5.20
CA TYR A 37 5.86 7.55 5.04
C TYR A 37 4.82 6.97 4.07
N GLN A 38 5.26 6.20 3.08
CA GLN A 38 4.36 5.55 2.12
C GLN A 38 3.62 4.40 2.79
N MET A 39 4.34 3.58 3.56
CA MET A 39 3.73 2.50 4.35
C MET A 39 2.80 3.07 5.44
N SER A 40 3.20 4.14 6.12
CA SER A 40 2.34 4.83 7.10
C SER A 40 1.05 5.37 6.47
N SER A 41 1.13 5.91 5.25
CA SER A 41 -0.04 6.38 4.49
C SER A 41 -0.97 5.22 4.10
N PHE A 42 -0.40 4.08 3.70
CA PHE A 42 -1.18 2.87 3.43
C PHE A 42 -1.89 2.35 4.68
N LEU A 43 -1.20 2.29 5.82
CA LEU A 43 -1.79 1.84 7.08
C LEU A 43 -2.94 2.74 7.54
N MET A 44 -2.83 4.06 7.34
CA MET A 44 -3.93 4.97 7.62
C MET A 44 -5.13 4.72 6.69
N ALA A 45 -4.88 4.48 5.40
CA ALA A 45 -5.93 4.12 4.45
C ALA A 45 -6.63 2.79 4.83
N ALA A 46 -5.88 1.79 5.29
CA ALA A 46 -6.39 0.50 5.74
C ALA A 46 -7.07 0.51 7.12
N PHE A 47 -6.76 1.50 7.96
CA PHE A 47 -7.45 1.68 9.25
C PHE A 47 -8.87 2.23 9.08
N VAL A 48 -9.07 3.10 8.08
CA VAL A 48 -10.38 3.76 7.85
C VAL A 48 -11.32 2.90 7.00
N ASN A 49 -10.79 2.09 6.07
CA ASN A 49 -11.55 1.27 5.13
C ASN A 49 -11.05 -0.17 5.11
#